data_AF-A0A7Y5T6R0-F1
#
_entry.id   AF-A0A7Y5T6R0-F1
#
_cell.length_a   1.000
_cell.length_b   1.000
_cell.length_c   1.000
_cell.angle_alpha   90.00
_cell.angle_beta   90.00
_cell.angle_gamma   90.00
#
_symmetry.space_group_name_H-M   'P 1'
#
loop_
_entity.id
_entity.type
_entity.pdbx_description
1 polymer ?
#
loop_
_entity_poly.entity_id
_entity_poly.type
_entity_poly.pdbx_seq_one_letter_code
_entity_poly.pdbx_strand_id
1 'polypeptide(L)'
;VRERGPKARRATQVRLLGLGDRPSGPAPHVVVALDTPYVLGDSRARTARIATYGETAGAMRALVSVLLGRTKAPGHLPVRVGGVARSGC
;
A
#
# COMPACT_ATOMS: atom_id res chain seq x y z
N VAL A 1 28.12 -24.71 18.04
CA VAL A 1 26.70 -24.80 17.62
C VAL A 1 26.23 -23.40 17.27
N ARG A 2 26.00 -23.09 15.99
CA ARG A 2 25.45 -21.80 15.55
C ARG A 2 23.93 -21.96 15.52
N GLU A 3 23.23 -21.30 16.43
CA GLU A 3 21.78 -21.32 16.44
C GLU A 3 21.25 -20.65 15.17
N ARG A 4 20.55 -21.44 14.35
CA ARG A 4 19.91 -20.97 13.14
C ARG A 4 18.57 -20.37 13.58
N GLY A 5 18.54 -19.04 13.75
CA GLY A 5 17.32 -18.30 14.03
C GLY A 5 16.20 -18.62 13.01
N PRO A 6 14.92 -18.46 13.38
CA PRO A 6 13.81 -18.86 12.54
C PRO A 6 13.93 -18.26 11.14
N LYS A 7 13.79 -19.11 10.11
CA LYS A 7 13.76 -18.70 8.71
C LYS A 7 12.73 -17.58 8.58
N ALA A 8 13.16 -16.35 8.29
CA ALA A 8 12.23 -15.23 8.11
C ALA A 8 11.21 -15.64 7.05
N ARG A 9 9.98 -15.93 7.47
CA ARG A 9 8.84 -15.94 6.54
C ARG A 9 8.90 -14.59 5.85
N ARG A 10 8.89 -14.57 4.51
CA ARG A 10 8.97 -13.33 3.72
C ARG A 10 7.99 -12.32 4.32
N ALA A 11 8.51 -11.27 4.94
CA ALA A 11 7.67 -10.29 5.61
C ALA A 11 6.84 -9.54 4.56
N THR A 12 5.59 -9.25 4.89
CA THR A 12 4.72 -8.43 4.04
C THR A 12 5.25 -7.00 4.02
N GLN A 13 5.96 -6.67 2.96
CA GLN A 13 6.39 -5.29 2.69
C GLN A 13 5.21 -4.41 2.29
N VAL A 14 4.93 -3.41 3.12
CA VAL A 14 4.03 -2.29 2.85
C VAL A 14 4.89 -1.06 2.64
N ARG A 15 4.77 -0.42 1.48
CA ARG A 15 5.51 0.80 1.15
C ARG A 15 4.57 1.98 1.13
N LEU A 16 4.89 3.01 1.91
CA LEU A 16 4.20 4.30 1.89
C LEU A 16 4.90 5.22 0.89
N LEU A 17 4.13 5.93 0.08
CA LEU A 17 4.61 6.89 -0.92
C LEU A 17 3.87 8.22 -0.75
N GLY A 18 4.62 9.29 -0.58
CA GLY A 18 4.11 10.66 -0.56
C GLY A 18 4.21 11.35 -1.92
N LEU A 19 3.90 12.65 -1.94
CA LEU A 19 4.03 13.49 -3.11
C LEU A 19 5.50 13.56 -3.60
N GLY A 20 5.71 13.27 -4.88
CA GLY A 20 7.04 13.31 -5.51
C GLY A 20 7.86 12.02 -5.36
N ASP A 21 7.41 11.08 -4.53
CA ASP A 21 8.05 9.77 -4.44
C ASP A 21 7.90 8.98 -5.74
N ARG A 22 8.98 8.28 -6.10
CA ARG A 22 8.98 7.32 -7.20
C ARG A 22 9.16 5.91 -6.66
N PRO A 23 8.29 4.94 -7.02
CA PRO A 23 8.48 3.55 -6.64
C PRO A 23 9.85 3.05 -7.10
N SER A 24 10.71 2.65 -6.15
CA SER A 24 12.05 2.17 -6.44
C SER A 24 12.35 0.86 -5.70
N GLY A 25 13.27 0.08 -6.27
CA GLY A 25 13.66 -1.23 -5.74
C GLY A 25 12.64 -2.34 -6.02
N PRO A 26 12.73 -3.47 -5.29
CA PRO A 26 11.85 -4.60 -5.49
C PRO A 26 10.38 -4.24 -5.27
N ALA A 27 9.50 -4.84 -6.07
CA ALA A 27 8.06 -4.75 -5.90
C ALA A 27 7.66 -5.13 -4.45
N PRO A 28 6.98 -4.26 -3.70
CA PRO A 28 6.42 -4.63 -2.39
C PRO A 28 5.12 -5.41 -2.58
N HIS A 29 4.54 -5.88 -1.47
CA HIS A 29 3.22 -6.53 -1.50
C HIS A 29 2.12 -5.49 -1.61
N VAL A 30 2.22 -4.44 -0.79
CA VAL A 30 1.26 -3.33 -0.76
C VAL A 30 1.99 -2.02 -1.00
N VAL A 31 1.41 -1.17 -1.83
CA VAL A 31 1.80 0.25 -1.93
C VAL A 31 0.65 1.10 -1.45
N VAL A 32 0.95 2.10 -0.63
CA VAL A 32 0.01 3.07 -0.11
C VAL A 32 0.44 4.46 -0.57
N ALA A 33 -0.40 5.13 -1.33
CA ALA A 33 -0.24 6.53 -1.69
C ALA A 33 -0.89 7.42 -0.63
N LEU A 34 -0.11 8.31 -0.03
CA LEU A 34 -0.56 9.14 1.08
C LEU A 34 -1.22 10.42 0.59
N ASP A 35 -0.63 11.13 -0.37
CA ASP A 35 -1.17 12.42 -0.82
C ASP A 35 -2.05 12.31 -2.05
N THR A 36 -1.48 11.80 -3.15
CA THR A 36 -2.14 11.73 -4.46
C THR A 36 -2.11 10.30 -5.00
N PRO A 37 -3.15 9.84 -5.69
CA PRO A 37 -3.22 8.44 -6.12
C PRO A 37 -2.38 8.15 -7.37
N TYR A 38 -1.80 9.17 -8.01
CA TYR A 38 -1.13 9.03 -9.31
C TYR A 38 0.12 8.15 -9.24
N VAL A 39 0.83 8.17 -8.10
CA VAL A 39 2.01 7.30 -7.86
C VAL A 39 1.66 5.81 -7.86
N LEU A 40 0.37 5.46 -7.73
CA LEU A 40 -0.08 4.07 -7.84
C LEU A 40 -0.01 3.53 -9.27
N GLY A 41 -0.06 4.40 -10.28
CA GLY A 41 0.00 3.98 -11.68
C GLY A 41 1.35 3.36 -12.05
N ASP A 42 2.42 3.88 -11.48
CA ASP A 42 3.79 3.38 -11.68
C ASP A 42 4.16 2.25 -10.70
N SER A 43 3.27 1.95 -9.75
CA SER A 43 3.52 0.94 -8.73
C SER A 43 3.36 -0.49 -9.25
N ARG A 44 4.36 -1.33 -8.97
CA ARG A 44 4.35 -2.77 -9.23
C ARG A 44 3.93 -3.60 -8.00
N ALA A 45 3.07 -3.06 -7.14
CA ALA A 45 2.58 -3.79 -5.96
C ALA A 45 2.00 -5.16 -6.35
N ARG A 46 2.35 -6.21 -5.61
CA ARG A 46 1.94 -7.59 -5.91
C ARG A 46 0.51 -7.93 -5.47
N THR A 47 0.00 -7.25 -4.44
CA THR A 47 -1.24 -7.62 -3.77
C THR A 47 -2.26 -6.49 -3.80
N ALA A 48 -1.87 -5.29 -3.38
CA ALA A 48 -2.80 -4.18 -3.28
C ALA A 48 -2.13 -2.82 -3.51
N ARG A 49 -2.91 -1.89 -4.04
CA ARG A 49 -2.57 -0.47 -4.18
C ARG A 49 -3.66 0.32 -3.47
N ILE A 50 -3.28 1.08 -2.45
CA ILE A 50 -4.22 1.81 -1.58
C ILE A 50 -3.91 3.30 -1.68
N ALA A 51 -4.93 4.16 -1.66
CA ALA A 51 -4.76 5.60 -1.49
C ALA A 51 -5.48 6.04 -0.21
N THR A 52 -4.77 6.73 0.70
CA THR A 52 -5.36 7.24 1.96
C THR A 52 -5.77 8.70 1.90
N TYR A 53 -5.27 9.46 0.91
CA TYR A 53 -5.54 10.91 0.74
C TYR A 53 -5.22 11.76 1.98
N GLY A 54 -4.26 11.29 2.77
CA GLY A 54 -3.69 12.02 3.89
C GLY A 54 -2.95 11.09 4.86
N GLU A 55 -2.22 11.75 5.76
CA GLU A 55 -1.39 11.11 6.80
C GLU A 55 -1.96 11.28 8.21
N THR A 56 -3.22 11.71 8.31
CA THR A 56 -3.87 11.91 9.61
C THR A 56 -3.90 10.62 10.42
N ALA A 57 -3.91 10.74 11.76
CA ALA A 57 -4.02 9.58 12.63
C ALA A 57 -5.28 8.72 12.35
N GLY A 58 -6.37 9.36 11.91
CA GLY A 58 -7.58 8.67 11.47
C GLY A 58 -7.35 7.82 10.22
N ALA A 59 -6.70 8.39 9.20
CA ALA A 59 -6.36 7.67 7.97
C ALA A 59 -5.43 6.47 8.23
N MET A 60 -4.41 6.65 9.07
CA MET A 60 -3.49 5.57 9.42
C MET A 60 -4.17 4.45 10.22
N ARG A 61 -5.09 4.77 11.14
CA ARG A 61 -5.89 3.74 11.84
C ARG A 61 -6.79 2.95 10.89
N ALA A 62 -7.42 3.63 9.93
CA ALA A 62 -8.23 2.98 8.90
C ALA A 62 -7.36 2.06 8.02
N LEU A 63 -6.21 2.56 7.56
CA LEU A 63 -5.24 1.78 6.78
C LEU A 63 -4.82 0.51 7.53
N VAL A 64 -4.44 0.62 8.81
CA VAL A 64 -4.06 -0.54 9.62
C VAL A 64 -5.21 -1.54 9.72
N SER A 65 -6.44 -1.08 9.90
CA SER A 65 -7.62 -1.96 9.97
C SER A 65 -7.84 -2.72 8.66
N VAL A 66 -7.61 -2.07 7.51
CA VAL A 66 -7.66 -2.71 6.18
C VAL A 66 -6.53 -3.72 6.00
N LEU A 67 -5.29 -3.35 6.34
CA LEU A 67 -4.13 -4.23 6.21
C LEU A 67 -4.24 -5.49 7.09
N LEU A 68 -4.90 -5.37 8.24
CA LEU A 68 -5.19 -6.49 9.14
C LEU A 68 -6.46 -7.27 8.74
N GLY A 69 -7.16 -6.88 7.66
CA GLY A 69 -8.38 -7.54 7.20
C GLY A 69 -9.60 -7.35 8.10
N ARG A 70 -9.55 -6.39 9.03
CA ARG A 70 -10.66 -6.10 9.96
C ARG A 70 -11.80 -5.35 9.26
N THR A 71 -11.49 -4.65 8.17
CA THR A 71 -12.45 -3.88 7.38
C THR A 71 -12.03 -3.92 5.92
N LYS A 72 -12.97 -3.95 4.98
CA LYS A 72 -12.68 -3.77 3.55
C LYS A 72 -12.35 -2.31 3.26
N ALA A 73 -11.74 -2.01 2.11
CA ALA A 73 -11.56 -0.63 1.67
C ALA A 73 -12.72 -0.24 0.72
N PRO A 74 -13.80 0.38 1.22
CA PRO A 74 -14.99 0.65 0.40
C PRO A 74 -14.78 1.79 -0.62
N GLY A 75 -13.70 2.55 -0.47
CA GLY A 75 -13.42 3.71 -1.30
C GLY A 75 -13.08 3.32 -2.74
N HIS A 76 -13.56 4.14 -3.67
CA HIS A 76 -13.20 4.07 -5.08
C HIS A 76 -12.29 5.25 -5.44
N LEU A 77 -11.40 5.06 -6.42
CA LEU A 77 -10.59 6.16 -6.92
C LEU A 77 -11.52 7.23 -7.53
N PRO A 78 -11.51 8.49 -7.01
CA PRO A 78 -12.34 9.58 -7.53
C PRO A 78 -11.84 10.06 -8.90
N VAL A 79 -10.57 9.81 -9.21
CA VAL A 79 -9.91 10.15 -10.47
C VAL A 79 -9.46 8.90 -11.22
N ARG A 80 -9.19 9.04 -12.52
CA ARG A 80 -8.56 7.96 -13.30
C ARG A 80 -7.07 7.94 -13.01
N VAL A 81 -6.53 6.75 -12.77
CA VAL A 81 -5.09 6.50 -12.64
C VAL A 81 -4.75 5.38 -13.62
N GLY A 82 -3.84 5.64 -14.56
CA GLY A 82 -3.41 4.63 -15.53
C GLY A 82 -2.86 3.39 -14.81
N GLY A 83 -3.16 2.19 -15.30
CA GLY A 83 -2.65 0.94 -14.73
C GLY A 83 -3.29 0.49 -13.41
N VAL A 84 -4.33 1.18 -12.93
CA VAL A 84 -5.03 0.84 -11.67
C VAL A 84 -6.54 0.76 -11.91
N ALA A 85 -7.15 -0.35 -11.44
CA ALA A 85 -8.60 -0.48 -11.45
C ALA A 85 -9.24 0.48 -10.43
N ARG A 86 -10.40 1.04 -10.75
CA ARG A 86 -11.13 1.97 -9.85
C ARG A 86 -12.06 1.25 -8.85
N SER A 87 -12.10 -0.07 -8.88
CA SER A 87 -12.79 -0.87 -7.86
C SER A 87 -12.10 -0.71 -6.51
N GLY A 88 -12.88 -0.73 -5.42
CA GLY A 88 -12.33 -0.79 -4.05
C GLY A 88 -11.50 -2.06 -3.82
N CYS A 89 -10.74 -2.10 -2.72
CA CYS A 89 -9.90 -3.26 -2.34
C CYS A 89 -10.66 -4.25 -1.44
#